data_AF-F8AG58-F1
#
_entry.id   AF-F8AG58-F1
#
_cell.length_a   1.000
_cell.length_b   1.000
_cell.length_c   1.000
_cell.angle_alpha   90.00
_cell.angle_beta   90.00
_cell.angle_gamma   90.00
#
_symmetry.space_group_name_H-M   'P 1'
#
loop_
_entity.id
_entity.type
_entity.pdbx_description
1 polymer ?
#
loop_
_entity_poly.entity_id
_entity_poly.type
_entity_poly.pdbx_seq_one_letter_code
_entity_poly.pdbx_strand_id
1 'polypeptide(L)'
;MNGLFEVSNTALFCLEDMNALGIMLENNVSNDVFRERLSRYTYCSVTLEKASFSLYLLNEDERYWRLHVAASNLEVYFHTAMNSQNPQEKISDNVELINKISREINAILQNGGVKELSDAQAEKLFNLTQSLSD
;
A
#
# COMPACT_ATOMS: atom_id res chain seq x y z
N MET A 1 -3.76 17.54 13.26
CA MET A 1 -4.18 16.13 13.27
C MET A 1 -5.12 15.79 12.10
N ASN A 2 -6.20 16.56 11.86
CA ASN A 2 -7.11 16.30 10.72
C ASN A 2 -6.40 16.20 9.36
N GLY A 3 -5.45 17.09 9.06
CA GLY A 3 -4.69 17.01 7.81
C GLY A 3 -3.85 15.73 7.64
N LEU A 4 -3.39 15.11 8.74
CA LEU A 4 -2.67 13.82 8.65
C LEU A 4 -3.62 12.69 8.27
N PHE A 5 -4.83 12.66 8.85
CA PHE A 5 -5.85 11.69 8.46
C PHE A 5 -6.28 11.85 7.00
N GLU A 6 -6.44 13.09 6.52
CA GLU A 6 -6.77 13.37 5.12
C GLU A 6 -5.67 12.92 4.16
N VAL A 7 -4.39 13.19 4.48
CA VAL A 7 -3.25 12.72 3.69
C VAL A 7 -3.16 11.20 3.67
N SER A 8 -3.30 10.55 4.83
CA SER A 8 -3.28 9.08 4.89
C SER A 8 -4.45 8.46 4.11
N ASN A 9 -5.66 9.03 4.20
CA ASN A 9 -6.81 8.57 3.43
C ASN A 9 -6.62 8.75 1.92
N THR A 10 -6.01 9.87 1.51
CA THR A 10 -5.66 10.11 0.09
C THR A 10 -4.65 9.08 -0.42
N ALA A 11 -3.65 8.75 0.41
CA ALA A 11 -2.66 7.74 0.09
C ALA A 11 -3.28 6.33 0.01
N LEU A 12 -4.16 5.96 0.96
CA LEU A 12 -4.92 4.71 0.89
C LEU A 12 -5.80 4.64 -0.37
N PHE A 13 -6.51 5.72 -0.71
CA PHE A 13 -7.32 5.79 -1.92
C PHE A 13 -6.49 5.60 -3.19
N CYS A 14 -5.27 6.13 -3.22
CA CYS A 14 -4.34 5.87 -4.31
C CYS A 14 -3.89 4.40 -4.40
N LEU A 15 -3.81 3.68 -3.29
CA LEU A 15 -3.41 2.28 -3.22
C LEU A 15 -4.59 1.30 -3.35
N GLU A 16 -5.84 1.77 -3.28
CA GLU A 16 -7.00 0.87 -3.29
C GLU A 16 -7.13 0.10 -4.62
N ASP A 17 -6.66 0.69 -5.73
CA ASP A 17 -6.74 0.12 -7.08
C ASP A 17 -5.52 -0.74 -7.45
N MET A 18 -4.66 -1.14 -6.50
CA MET A 18 -3.48 -1.98 -6.78
C MET A 18 -3.83 -3.31 -7.45
N ASN A 19 -5.08 -3.78 -7.31
CA ASN A 19 -5.58 -4.94 -8.05
C ASN A 19 -5.57 -4.76 -9.58
N ALA A 20 -5.51 -3.52 -10.08
CA ALA A 20 -5.34 -3.21 -11.50
C ALA A 20 -4.04 -3.78 -12.07
N LEU A 21 -3.03 -4.04 -11.24
CA LEU A 21 -1.80 -4.72 -11.69
C LEU A 21 -2.09 -6.11 -12.29
N GLY A 22 -3.06 -6.85 -11.76
CA GLY A 22 -3.47 -8.13 -12.33
C GLY A 22 -4.05 -7.97 -13.75
N ILE A 23 -4.92 -6.99 -13.94
CA ILE A 23 -5.50 -6.67 -15.25
C ILE A 23 -4.39 -6.24 -16.24
N MET A 24 -3.43 -5.44 -15.76
CA MET A 24 -2.31 -4.99 -16.59
C MET A 24 -1.41 -6.16 -17.04
N LEU A 25 -1.17 -7.15 -16.16
CA LEU A 25 -0.45 -8.38 -16.51
C LEU A 25 -1.22 -9.20 -17.56
N GLU A 26 -2.52 -9.43 -17.34
CA GLU A 26 -3.38 -10.18 -18.29
C GLU A 26 -3.39 -9.58 -19.69
N ASN A 27 -3.28 -8.25 -19.78
CA ASN A 27 -3.31 -7.51 -21.04
C ASN A 27 -1.92 -7.21 -21.62
N ASN A 28 -0.84 -7.75 -21.04
CA ASN A 28 0.54 -7.56 -21.51
C ASN A 28 0.89 -6.09 -21.81
N VAL A 29 0.55 -5.18 -20.89
CA VAL A 29 0.91 -3.77 -21.05
C VAL A 29 2.43 -3.61 -21.17
N SER A 30 2.90 -2.51 -21.78
CA SER A 30 4.34 -2.28 -21.88
C SER A 30 4.97 -2.11 -20.50
N ASN A 31 6.24 -2.51 -20.37
CA ASN A 31 7.00 -2.35 -19.13
C ASN A 31 7.06 -0.88 -18.69
N ASP A 32 7.10 0.09 -19.61
CA ASP A 32 7.12 1.51 -19.27
C ASP A 32 5.82 1.94 -18.58
N VAL A 33 4.67 1.54 -19.12
CA VAL A 33 3.36 1.83 -18.50
C VAL A 33 3.21 1.10 -17.17
N PHE A 34 3.73 -0.12 -17.07
CA PHE A 34 3.72 -0.89 -15.83
C PHE A 34 4.58 -0.23 -14.74
N ARG A 35 5.79 0.25 -15.09
CA ARG A 35 6.67 1.00 -14.17
C ARG A 35 6.05 2.31 -13.71
N GLU A 36 5.40 3.05 -14.60
CA GLU A 36 4.70 4.29 -14.23
C GLU A 36 3.61 4.00 -13.18
N ARG A 37 2.85 2.91 -13.37
CA ARG A 37 1.85 2.50 -12.39
C ARG A 37 2.48 2.12 -11.05
N LEU A 38 3.56 1.35 -11.06
CA LEU A 38 4.28 0.98 -9.83
C LEU A 38 4.89 2.21 -9.14
N SER A 39 5.43 3.17 -9.89
CA SER A 39 5.98 4.43 -9.36
C SER A 39 4.92 5.23 -8.60
N ARG A 40 3.70 5.29 -9.14
CA ARG A 40 2.56 5.90 -8.44
C ARG A 40 2.28 5.19 -7.11
N TYR A 41 2.25 3.85 -7.09
CA TYR A 41 2.02 3.11 -5.86
C TYR A 41 3.15 3.29 -4.85
N THR A 42 4.41 3.28 -5.29
CA THR A 42 5.57 3.63 -4.44
C THR A 42 5.39 5.00 -3.80
N TYR A 43 5.03 6.03 -4.57
CA TYR A 43 4.82 7.37 -4.04
C TYR A 43 3.69 7.43 -3.00
N CYS A 44 2.59 6.74 -3.25
CA CYS A 44 1.47 6.69 -2.33
C CYS A 44 1.81 5.91 -1.05
N SER A 45 2.59 4.84 -1.15
CA SER A 45 3.13 4.11 0.01
C SER A 45 4.04 4.99 0.86
N VAL A 46 5.00 5.72 0.28
CA VAL A 46 5.85 6.70 1.02
C VAL A 46 5.00 7.74 1.75
N THR A 47 3.96 8.22 1.08
CA THR A 47 3.07 9.24 1.65
C THR A 47 2.32 8.70 2.87
N LEU A 48 1.77 7.48 2.75
CA LEU A 48 1.09 6.80 3.84
C LEU A 48 2.04 6.47 5.00
N GLU A 49 3.24 5.99 4.69
CA GLU A 49 4.30 5.68 5.66
C GLU A 49 4.59 6.90 6.54
N LYS A 50 4.90 8.04 5.94
CA LYS A 50 5.28 9.26 6.66
C LYS A 50 4.13 9.86 7.45
N ALA A 51 2.92 9.88 6.87
CA ALA A 51 1.74 10.39 7.54
C ALA A 51 1.35 9.53 8.75
N SER A 52 1.41 8.20 8.60
CA SER A 52 1.10 7.24 9.67
C SER A 52 2.13 7.28 10.79
N PHE A 53 3.42 7.42 10.47
CA PHE A 53 4.45 7.61 11.49
C PHE A 53 4.25 8.91 12.26
N SER A 54 3.87 10.00 11.58
CA SER A 54 3.53 11.26 12.24
C SER A 54 2.32 11.11 13.16
N LEU A 55 1.30 10.33 12.77
CA LEU A 55 0.16 10.01 13.62
C LEU A 55 0.57 9.19 14.85
N TYR A 56 1.48 8.23 14.69
CA TYR A 56 2.05 7.47 15.80
C TYR A 56 2.78 8.39 16.78
N LEU A 57 3.71 9.22 16.31
CA LEU A 57 4.47 10.14 17.18
C LEU A 57 3.60 11.12 17.98
N LEU A 58 2.40 11.44 17.47
CA LEU A 58 1.48 12.36 18.14
C LEU A 58 0.52 11.70 19.13
N ASN A 59 0.20 10.41 18.95
CA ASN A 59 -0.83 9.72 19.72
C ASN A 59 -0.30 8.49 20.49
N GLU A 60 0.91 8.03 20.19
CA GLU A 60 1.52 6.79 20.67
C GLU A 60 0.64 5.55 20.44
N ASP A 61 -0.20 5.60 19.41
CA ASP A 61 -1.15 4.55 19.08
C ASP A 61 -0.56 3.56 18.07
N GLU A 62 -0.39 2.32 18.52
CA GLU A 62 0.23 1.23 17.78
C GLU A 62 -0.49 0.87 16.46
N ARG A 63 -1.75 1.27 16.27
CA ARG A 63 -2.43 1.10 14.97
C ARG A 63 -1.72 1.89 13.87
N TYR A 64 -1.29 3.10 14.18
CA TYR A 64 -0.60 3.96 13.21
C TYR A 64 0.84 3.51 12.98
N TRP A 65 1.49 2.91 13.98
CA TRP A 65 2.78 2.25 13.81
C TRP A 65 2.68 1.06 12.85
N ARG A 66 1.70 0.17 13.06
CA ARG A 66 1.45 -0.95 12.14
C ARG A 66 1.16 -0.48 10.72
N LEU A 67 0.34 0.56 10.57
CA LEU A 67 0.05 1.16 9.27
C LEU A 67 1.30 1.76 8.61
N HIS A 68 2.16 2.41 9.39
CA HIS A 68 3.47 2.90 8.92
C HIS A 68 4.34 1.76 8.38
N VAL A 69 4.50 0.67 9.14
CA VAL A 69 5.31 -0.48 8.69
C VAL A 69 4.70 -1.13 7.46
N ALA A 70 3.38 -1.29 7.42
CA ALA A 70 2.71 -1.86 6.26
C ALA A 70 2.94 -1.04 4.98
N ALA A 71 2.86 0.30 5.11
CA ALA A 71 3.16 1.21 4.00
C ALA A 71 4.63 1.16 3.58
N SER A 72 5.56 1.05 4.52
CA SER A 72 6.99 0.89 4.24
C SER A 72 7.28 -0.39 3.44
N ASN A 73 6.68 -1.51 3.83
CA ASN A 73 6.81 -2.78 3.11
C ASN A 73 6.31 -2.66 1.66
N LEU A 74 5.16 -2.01 1.44
CA LEU A 74 4.63 -1.76 0.10
C LEU A 74 5.53 -0.83 -0.72
N GLU A 75 6.08 0.20 -0.10
CA GLU A 75 7.03 1.11 -0.73
C GLU A 75 8.23 0.36 -1.27
N VAL A 76 8.91 -0.41 -0.40
CA VAL A 76 10.11 -1.18 -0.75
C VAL A 76 9.80 -2.18 -1.86
N TYR A 77 8.67 -2.88 -1.76
CA TYR A 77 8.26 -3.87 -2.74
C TYR A 77 8.02 -3.24 -4.12
N PHE A 78 7.20 -2.18 -4.21
CA PHE A 78 6.94 -1.53 -5.49
C PHE A 78 8.15 -0.80 -6.04
N HIS A 79 8.97 -0.19 -5.18
CA HIS A 79 10.22 0.45 -5.57
C HIS A 79 11.18 -0.57 -6.20
N THR A 80 11.29 -1.75 -5.60
CA THR A 80 12.13 -2.84 -6.13
C THR A 80 11.58 -3.36 -7.45
N ALA A 81 10.27 -3.63 -7.52
CA ALA A 81 9.63 -4.11 -8.74
C ALA A 81 9.80 -3.11 -9.90
N MET A 82 9.54 -1.82 -9.68
CA MET A 82 9.63 -0.78 -10.71
C MET A 82 11.05 -0.52 -11.20
N ASN A 83 12.09 -0.97 -10.49
CA ASN A 83 13.49 -0.83 -10.90
C ASN A 83 14.10 -2.15 -11.41
N SER A 84 13.38 -3.26 -11.34
CA SER A 84 13.86 -4.56 -11.83
C SER A 84 13.91 -4.64 -13.36
N GLN A 85 14.68 -5.56 -13.94
CA GLN A 85 14.73 -5.71 -15.41
C GLN A 85 13.35 -6.11 -15.99
N ASN A 86 12.62 -6.98 -15.29
CA ASN A 86 11.30 -7.49 -15.66
C ASN A 86 10.28 -7.16 -14.56
N PRO A 87 9.68 -5.95 -14.56
CA PRO A 87 8.79 -5.51 -13.49
C PRO A 87 7.51 -6.35 -13.42
N GLN A 88 7.02 -6.84 -14.56
CA GLN A 88 5.84 -7.70 -14.64
C GLN A 88 6.06 -9.06 -13.95
N GLU A 89 7.23 -9.68 -14.16
CA GLU A 89 7.60 -10.94 -13.52
C GLU A 89 7.66 -10.80 -11.99
N LYS A 90 8.24 -9.69 -11.49
CA LYS A 90 8.29 -9.43 -10.04
C LYS A 90 6.91 -9.29 -9.38
N ILE A 91 5.95 -8.73 -10.11
CA ILE A 91 4.57 -8.58 -9.62
C ILE A 91 3.77 -9.87 -9.78
N SER A 92 3.97 -10.64 -10.86
CA SER A 92 3.19 -11.86 -11.11
C SER A 92 3.29 -12.87 -9.98
N ASP A 93 4.45 -12.98 -9.34
CA ASP A 93 4.68 -13.91 -8.23
C ASP A 93 3.81 -13.61 -7.00
N ASN A 94 3.34 -12.36 -6.85
CA ASN A 94 2.62 -11.89 -5.66
C ASN A 94 1.25 -11.28 -5.97
N VAL A 95 0.74 -11.42 -7.20
CA VAL A 95 -0.49 -10.74 -7.64
C VAL A 95 -1.71 -11.07 -6.76
N GLU A 96 -1.83 -12.32 -6.30
CA GLU A 96 -2.92 -12.71 -5.39
C GLU A 96 -2.82 -12.02 -4.02
N LEU A 97 -1.60 -11.86 -3.49
CA LEU A 97 -1.36 -11.18 -2.24
C LEU A 97 -1.65 -9.68 -2.36
N ILE A 98 -1.21 -9.05 -3.46
CA ILE A 98 -1.51 -7.64 -3.77
C ILE A 98 -3.02 -7.42 -3.86
N ASN A 99 -3.76 -8.33 -4.48
CA ASN A 99 -5.22 -8.29 -4.53
C ASN A 99 -5.87 -8.36 -3.14
N LYS A 100 -5.32 -9.17 -2.23
CA LYS A 100 -5.80 -9.24 -0.83
C LYS A 100 -5.52 -7.94 -0.08
N ILE A 101 -4.34 -7.35 -0.27
CA ILE A 101 -3.96 -6.07 0.33
C ILE A 101 -4.86 -4.94 -0.17
N SER A 102 -5.07 -4.83 -1.48
CA SER A 102 -5.98 -3.86 -2.11
C SER A 102 -7.40 -3.93 -1.51
N ARG A 103 -7.93 -5.15 -1.31
CA ARG A 103 -9.25 -5.35 -0.66
C ARG A 103 -9.25 -4.88 0.79
N GLU A 104 -8.18 -5.12 1.54
CA GLU A 104 -8.07 -4.66 2.93
C GLU A 104 -8.01 -3.14 3.02
N ILE A 105 -7.24 -2.50 2.14
CA ILE A 105 -7.18 -1.03 2.02
C ILE A 105 -8.56 -0.45 1.70
N ASN A 106 -9.28 -1.05 0.75
CA ASN A 106 -10.64 -0.63 0.43
C ASN A 106 -11.57 -0.77 1.66
N ALA A 107 -11.48 -1.88 2.39
CA ALA A 107 -12.26 -2.06 3.61
C ALA A 107 -11.97 -0.99 4.68
N ILE A 108 -10.72 -0.55 4.83
CA ILE A 108 -10.35 0.56 5.72
C ILE A 108 -11.03 1.85 5.26
N LEU A 109 -10.97 2.18 3.97
CA LEU A 109 -11.61 3.37 3.41
C LEU A 109 -13.13 3.37 3.60
N GLN A 110 -13.80 2.24 3.36
CA GLN A 110 -15.24 2.09 3.55
C GLN A 110 -15.65 2.22 5.02
N ASN A 111 -14.76 1.90 5.95
CA ASN A 111 -15.03 1.93 7.38
C ASN A 111 -14.69 3.28 8.05
N GLY A 112 -14.55 4.37 7.27
CA GLY A 112 -14.24 5.71 7.79
C GLY A 112 -12.77 6.11 7.67
N GLY A 113 -11.94 5.29 7.02
CA GLY A 113 -10.54 5.58 6.77
C GLY A 113 -9.66 5.46 8.00
N VAL A 114 -8.48 6.09 7.97
CA VAL A 114 -7.43 5.94 9.00
C VAL A 114 -7.87 6.39 10.38
N LYS A 115 -8.79 7.36 10.48
CA LYS A 115 -9.29 7.82 11.78
C LYS A 115 -10.09 6.73 12.52
N GLU A 116 -10.83 5.92 11.77
CA GLU A 116 -11.68 4.84 12.30
C GLU A 116 -11.02 3.46 12.14
N LEU A 117 -9.70 3.44 11.86
CA LEU A 117 -8.92 2.21 11.70
C LEU A 117 -8.98 1.37 12.97
N SER A 118 -9.48 0.14 12.88
CA SER A 118 -9.47 -0.79 14.01
C SER A 118 -8.12 -1.51 14.17
N ASP A 119 -7.83 -2.02 15.37
CA ASP A 119 -6.65 -2.87 15.63
C ASP A 119 -6.60 -4.08 14.68
N ALA A 120 -7.74 -4.72 14.45
CA ALA A 120 -7.82 -5.90 13.59
C ALA A 120 -7.48 -5.57 12.13
N GLN A 121 -7.92 -4.42 11.62
CA GLN A 121 -7.59 -3.97 10.27
C GLN A 121 -6.10 -3.62 10.15
N ALA A 122 -5.55 -2.89 11.14
CA ALA A 122 -4.15 -2.52 11.17
C ALA A 122 -3.23 -3.76 11.22
N GLU A 123 -3.54 -4.71 12.10
CA GLU A 123 -2.82 -5.98 12.25
C GLU A 123 -2.92 -6.84 10.98
N LYS A 124 -4.10 -6.94 10.37
CA LYS A 124 -4.30 -7.72 9.15
C LYS A 124 -3.51 -7.14 7.98
N LEU A 125 -3.55 -5.82 7.78
CA LEU A 125 -2.78 -5.15 6.72
C LEU A 125 -1.26 -5.32 6.96
N PHE A 126 -0.81 -5.11 8.20
CA PHE A 126 0.58 -5.36 8.60
C PHE A 126 1.04 -6.77 8.23
N ASN A 127 0.31 -7.80 8.63
CA ASN A 127 0.66 -9.20 8.37
C ASN A 127 0.67 -9.54 6.87
N LEU A 128 -0.29 -9.02 6.10
CA LEU A 128 -0.32 -9.22 4.64
C LEU A 128 0.91 -8.61 3.96
N THR A 129 1.31 -7.41 4.37
CA THR A 129 2.46 -6.71 3.75
C THR A 129 3.81 -7.24 4.22
N GLN A 130 3.92 -7.83 5.41
CA GLN A 130 5.16 -8.50 5.84
C GLN A 130 5.58 -9.62 4.88
N SER A 131 4.62 -10.33 4.29
CA SER A 131 4.90 -11.37 3.29
C SER A 131 5.44 -10.85 1.95
N LEU A 132 5.51 -9.52 1.75
CA LEU A 132 6.12 -8.89 0.58
C LEU A 132 7.60 -8.50 0.80
N SER A 133 8.08 -8.57 2.04
CA SER A 133 9.40 -8.04 2.43
C SER A 133 10.54 -9.09 2.39
N ASP A 134 10.30 -10.24 1.78
CA ASP A 134 11.27 -11.34 1.61
C ASP A 134 12.13 -11.19 0.32
#